data_AF-A0A0Q9IY02-F1
#
_entry.id   AF-A0A0Q9IY02-F1
#
_cell.length_a   1.000
_cell.length_b   1.000
_cell.length_c   1.000
_cell.angle_alpha   90.00
_cell.angle_beta   90.00
_cell.angle_gamma   90.00
#
_symmetry.space_group_name_H-M   'P 1'
#
loop_
_entity.id
_entity.type
_entity.pdbx_description
1 polymer ?
#
loop_
_entity_poly.entity_id
_entity_poly.type
_entity_poly.pdbx_seq_one_letter_code
_entity_poly.pdbx_strand_id
1 'polypeptide(L)'
;MAQEVAVHAVYLEDPTMIHEFNLKQGGPDFLPTGHTGIRESFSPRKAVDAIISAANIAGGNRIKVLRLLAHGNAGRFNFPGLKGRSSVAREYGGLRGAFAPLARIEIHGCGCASEEELDGHRGEYTGDPKGRGLLFLWAVARTFNVPVTGAVDTQGGWDGWSYSGVTVTISPAGKFYAQKPGQRWWDPGAANDQARREFDRIETQYIKKKLYAQARAALRNLIQLYPTSKEAAEAELLLPADAMEKPNKGLATKFE
;
A
#
# COMPACT_ATOMS: atom_id res chain seq x y z
N MET A 1 10.61 27.40 4.22
CA MET A 1 11.05 25.99 4.24
C MET A 1 10.82 25.41 2.85
N ALA A 2 11.63 24.46 2.41
CA ALA A 2 11.39 23.76 1.14
C ALA A 2 10.01 23.07 1.20
N GLN A 3 9.18 23.23 0.18
CA GLN A 3 7.85 22.65 0.15
C GLN A 3 7.95 21.18 -0.28
N GLU A 4 7.49 20.30 0.61
CA GLU A 4 7.49 18.85 0.41
C GLU A 4 6.22 18.40 -0.31
N VAL A 5 6.37 17.47 -1.26
CA VAL A 5 5.26 16.99 -2.09
C VAL A 5 5.21 15.47 -2.17
N ALA A 6 4.04 14.95 -2.52
CA ALA A 6 3.90 13.60 -3.05
C ALA A 6 3.97 13.63 -4.58
N VAL A 7 4.50 12.58 -5.19
CA VAL A 7 4.45 12.37 -6.65
C VAL A 7 3.88 11.00 -6.95
N HIS A 8 2.87 10.96 -7.81
CA HIS A 8 2.26 9.74 -8.33
C HIS A 8 2.70 9.55 -9.77
N ALA A 9 3.51 8.53 -10.03
CA ALA A 9 3.98 8.17 -11.36
C ALA A 9 3.35 6.85 -11.78
N VAL A 10 2.47 6.90 -12.78
CA VAL A 10 1.66 5.76 -13.23
C VAL A 10 2.14 5.30 -14.60
N TYR A 11 2.45 4.02 -14.74
CA TYR A 11 2.82 3.43 -16.02
C TYR A 11 1.58 3.16 -16.88
N LEU A 12 1.43 3.91 -17.97
CA LEU A 12 0.26 3.90 -18.85
C LEU A 12 0.31 2.74 -19.85
N GLU A 13 0.42 1.51 -19.34
CA GLU A 13 0.51 0.29 -20.15
C GLU A 13 -0.84 -0.12 -20.74
N ASP A 14 -1.91 0.03 -19.96
CA ASP A 14 -3.23 -0.49 -20.29
C ASP A 14 -4.36 0.42 -19.79
N PRO A 15 -5.62 0.14 -20.18
CA PRO A 15 -6.77 0.95 -19.77
C PRO A 15 -6.99 1.08 -18.27
N THR A 16 -6.63 0.08 -17.47
CA THR A 16 -6.74 0.13 -16.00
C THR A 16 -5.78 1.19 -15.45
N MET A 17 -4.51 1.14 -15.84
CA MET A 17 -3.52 2.13 -15.39
C MET A 17 -3.86 3.55 -15.87
N ILE A 18 -4.40 3.67 -17.08
CA ILE A 18 -4.88 4.95 -17.62
C ILE A 18 -6.07 5.47 -16.81
N HIS A 19 -7.01 4.59 -16.43
CA HIS A 19 -8.12 4.96 -15.57
C HIS A 19 -7.62 5.52 -14.25
N GLU A 20 -6.73 4.81 -13.55
CA GLU A 20 -6.14 5.25 -12.28
C GLU A 20 -5.42 6.58 -12.37
N PHE A 21 -4.63 6.75 -13.44
CA PHE A 21 -3.96 8.02 -13.69
C PHE A 21 -4.96 9.19 -13.82
N ASN A 22 -6.11 8.96 -14.46
CA ASN A 22 -7.12 9.99 -14.68
C ASN A 22 -7.92 10.36 -13.43
N LEU A 23 -8.00 9.48 -12.43
CA LEU A 23 -8.67 9.79 -11.17
C LEU A 23 -7.94 10.89 -10.38
N LYS A 24 -6.64 11.11 -10.65
CA LYS A 24 -5.79 12.14 -10.03
C LYS A 24 -5.93 12.19 -8.50
N GLN A 25 -6.09 11.02 -7.89
CA GLN A 25 -6.35 10.93 -6.45
C GLN A 25 -5.17 11.49 -5.66
N GLY A 26 -5.49 12.16 -4.55
CA GLY A 26 -4.53 12.52 -3.52
C GLY A 26 -3.95 11.27 -2.85
N GLY A 27 -2.96 11.50 -1.98
CA GLY A 27 -2.42 10.46 -1.12
C GLY A 27 -2.92 10.60 0.32
N PRO A 28 -2.84 9.53 1.13
CA PRO A 28 -3.18 9.56 2.55
C PRO A 28 -2.32 10.51 3.39
N ASP A 29 -1.20 11.01 2.85
CA ASP A 29 -0.31 11.96 3.54
C ASP A 29 -0.82 13.40 3.52
N PHE A 30 -1.91 13.71 2.79
CA PHE A 30 -2.43 15.07 2.63
C PHE A 30 -1.40 16.10 2.12
N LEU A 31 -0.38 15.64 1.41
CA LEU A 31 0.62 16.49 0.76
C LEU A 31 0.07 17.04 -0.56
N PRO A 32 0.54 18.21 -1.03
CA PRO A 32 0.35 18.59 -2.42
C PRO A 32 0.95 17.52 -3.33
N THR A 33 0.20 17.11 -4.35
CA THR A 33 0.52 15.94 -5.16
C THR A 33 0.70 16.32 -6.62
N GLY A 34 1.83 15.90 -7.19
CA GLY A 34 2.06 15.92 -8.62
C GLY A 34 1.72 14.57 -9.24
N HIS A 35 1.11 14.57 -10.42
CA HIS A 35 0.79 13.34 -11.16
C HIS A 35 1.52 13.33 -12.50
N THR A 36 2.08 12.18 -12.86
CA THR A 36 2.66 11.97 -14.18
C THR A 36 2.36 10.58 -14.73
N GLY A 37 2.03 10.53 -16.02
CA GLY A 37 1.87 9.30 -16.77
C GLY A 37 3.19 8.95 -17.47
N ILE A 38 3.69 7.75 -17.24
CA ILE A 38 4.90 7.21 -17.84
C ILE A 38 4.50 6.25 -18.95
N ARG A 39 4.98 6.47 -20.18
CA ARG A 39 4.65 5.63 -21.34
C ARG A 39 5.72 4.59 -21.58
N GLU A 40 5.39 3.49 -22.26
CA GLU A 40 6.36 2.45 -22.62
C GLU A 40 7.59 2.99 -23.38
N SER A 41 7.38 3.96 -24.25
CA SER A 41 8.45 4.60 -25.03
C SER A 41 9.36 5.54 -24.22
N PHE A 42 9.10 5.73 -22.92
CA PHE A 42 9.96 6.56 -22.09
C PHE A 42 11.27 5.81 -21.79
N SER A 43 12.38 6.47 -22.09
CA SER A 43 13.65 6.06 -21.50
C SER A 43 13.64 6.30 -19.99
N PRO A 44 14.48 5.61 -19.21
CA PRO A 44 14.59 5.85 -17.76
C PRO A 44 14.83 7.33 -17.42
N ARG A 45 15.64 8.02 -18.22
CA ARG A 45 15.87 9.47 -18.07
C ARG A 45 14.60 10.29 -18.27
N LYS A 46 13.79 10.01 -19.30
CA LYS A 46 12.52 10.70 -19.52
C LYS A 46 11.54 10.47 -18.36
N ALA A 47 11.53 9.26 -17.79
CA ALA A 47 10.72 8.97 -16.61
C ALA A 47 11.16 9.80 -15.39
N VAL A 48 12.47 9.90 -15.14
CA VAL A 48 13.04 10.76 -14.09
C VAL A 48 12.66 12.23 -14.30
N ASP A 49 12.84 12.77 -15.51
CA ASP A 49 12.52 14.16 -15.84
C ASP A 49 11.02 14.44 -15.63
N ALA A 50 10.15 13.51 -15.99
CA ALA A 50 8.71 13.62 -15.77
C ALA A 50 8.32 13.62 -14.28
N ILE A 51 8.96 12.77 -13.46
CA ILE A 51 8.75 12.74 -12.00
C ILE A 51 9.17 14.07 -11.36
N ILE A 52 10.33 14.62 -11.74
CA ILE A 52 10.82 15.91 -11.24
C ILE A 52 9.87 17.04 -11.67
N SER A 53 9.44 17.03 -12.94
CA SER A 53 8.49 18.02 -13.45
C SER A 53 7.17 18.00 -12.67
N ALA A 54 6.62 16.81 -12.39
CA ALA A 54 5.41 16.68 -11.59
C ALA A 54 5.57 17.21 -10.16
N ALA A 55 6.72 16.98 -9.52
CA ALA A 55 7.03 17.55 -8.21
C ALA A 55 7.00 19.08 -8.22
N ASN A 56 7.64 19.69 -9.23
CA ASN A 56 7.71 21.15 -9.39
C ASN A 56 6.33 21.76 -9.66
N ILE A 57 5.50 21.11 -10.49
CA ILE A 57 4.12 21.55 -10.79
C ILE A 57 3.25 21.55 -9.53
N ALA A 58 3.46 20.58 -8.63
CA ALA A 58 2.78 20.51 -7.34
C ALA A 58 3.25 21.60 -6.34
N GLY A 59 4.15 22.49 -6.75
CA GLY A 59 4.71 23.57 -5.93
C GLY A 59 5.83 23.13 -4.99
N GLY A 60 6.32 21.89 -5.12
CA GLY A 60 7.40 21.36 -4.30
C GLY A 60 8.74 21.34 -4.99
N ASN A 61 9.80 21.44 -4.20
CA ASN A 61 11.17 21.18 -4.65
C ASN A 61 11.79 19.95 -3.98
N ARG A 62 11.05 19.25 -3.11
CA ARG A 62 11.47 17.98 -2.52
C ARG A 62 10.34 16.96 -2.48
N ILE A 63 10.64 15.75 -2.92
CA ILE A 63 9.72 14.62 -2.92
C ILE A 63 9.77 13.95 -1.55
N LYS A 64 8.66 13.95 -0.83
CA LYS A 64 8.50 13.24 0.45
C LYS A 64 8.00 11.82 0.23
N VAL A 65 7.11 11.64 -0.75
CA VAL A 65 6.55 10.34 -1.12
C VAL A 65 6.55 10.21 -2.63
N LEU A 66 7.14 9.14 -3.16
CA LEU A 66 7.02 8.77 -4.56
C LEU A 66 6.25 7.46 -4.65
N ARG A 67 5.07 7.50 -5.27
CA ARG A 67 4.27 6.32 -5.57
C ARG A 67 4.47 5.92 -7.02
N LEU A 68 4.94 4.70 -7.24
CA LEU A 68 5.12 4.14 -8.57
C LEU A 68 4.04 3.08 -8.79
N LEU A 69 3.20 3.26 -9.80
CA LEU A 69 2.12 2.34 -10.14
C LEU A 69 2.40 1.64 -11.47
N ALA A 70 2.44 0.31 -11.45
CA ALA A 70 2.52 -0.55 -12.64
C ALA A 70 2.20 -2.00 -12.25
N HIS A 71 2.09 -2.88 -13.25
CA HIS A 71 2.00 -4.32 -12.97
C HIS A 71 3.25 -4.82 -12.26
N GLY A 72 3.07 -5.85 -11.44
CA GLY A 72 4.15 -6.52 -10.75
C GLY A 72 3.90 -8.02 -10.66
N ASN A 73 4.98 -8.77 -10.40
CA ASN A 73 4.91 -10.17 -9.97
C ASN A 73 6.27 -10.62 -9.44
N ALA A 74 6.35 -11.23 -8.26
CA ALA A 74 7.54 -11.93 -7.73
C ALA A 74 8.88 -11.19 -7.90
N GLY A 75 8.96 -9.93 -7.45
CA GLY A 75 10.19 -9.12 -7.62
C GLY A 75 10.42 -8.59 -9.03
N ARG A 76 9.38 -8.59 -9.87
CA ARG A 76 9.31 -7.82 -11.12
C ARG A 76 8.31 -6.69 -10.96
N PHE A 77 8.62 -5.56 -11.60
CA PHE A 77 7.76 -4.39 -11.62
C PHE A 77 7.84 -3.76 -13.01
N ASN A 78 6.76 -3.83 -13.79
CA ASN A 78 6.79 -3.46 -15.19
C ASN A 78 6.77 -1.94 -15.39
N PHE A 79 7.85 -1.28 -15.00
CA PHE A 79 8.01 0.17 -15.12
C PHE A 79 9.31 0.44 -15.90
N PRO A 80 9.35 1.43 -16.80
CA PRO A 80 10.51 1.68 -17.63
C PRO A 80 11.80 1.84 -16.82
N GLY A 81 12.73 0.90 -16.99
CA GLY A 81 14.01 0.87 -16.25
C GLY A 81 13.94 0.39 -14.80
N LEU A 82 12.85 -0.26 -14.35
CA LEU A 82 12.73 -0.84 -13.00
C LEU A 82 12.16 -2.28 -13.03
N LYS A 83 12.39 -3.02 -14.13
CA LYS A 83 11.73 -4.33 -14.40
C LYS A 83 12.06 -5.46 -13.40
N GLY A 84 13.15 -5.35 -12.67
CA GLY A 84 13.60 -6.33 -11.68
C GLY A 84 14.98 -5.96 -11.12
N ARG A 85 15.50 -6.78 -10.21
CA ARG A 85 16.76 -6.51 -9.48
C ARG A 85 17.91 -6.04 -10.38
N SER A 86 18.16 -6.74 -11.48
CA SER A 86 19.31 -6.50 -12.36
C SER A 86 19.07 -5.41 -13.42
N SER A 87 17.85 -4.88 -13.51
CA SER A 87 17.44 -3.93 -14.56
C SER A 87 16.99 -2.57 -14.01
N VAL A 88 17.22 -2.31 -12.71
CA VAL A 88 17.06 -0.98 -12.12
C VAL A 88 18.10 -0.04 -12.73
N ALA A 89 17.63 0.85 -13.60
CA ALA A 89 18.45 1.72 -14.43
C ALA A 89 19.16 2.78 -13.57
N ARG A 90 20.44 3.03 -13.87
CA ARG A 90 21.30 3.94 -13.10
C ARG A 90 20.80 5.39 -13.14
N GLU A 91 20.10 5.76 -14.20
CA GLU A 91 19.51 7.08 -14.43
C GLU A 91 18.56 7.51 -13.31
N TYR A 92 17.85 6.56 -12.68
CA TYR A 92 17.03 6.84 -11.50
C TYR A 92 17.82 7.37 -10.30
N GLY A 93 19.14 7.17 -10.28
CA GLY A 93 20.03 7.81 -9.32
C GLY A 93 19.99 9.34 -9.36
N GLY A 94 19.53 9.94 -10.47
CA GLY A 94 19.29 11.38 -10.59
C GLY A 94 18.23 11.91 -9.62
N LEU A 95 17.32 11.06 -9.13
CA LEU A 95 16.29 11.45 -8.16
C LEU A 95 16.80 11.54 -6.72
N ARG A 96 18.00 11.02 -6.40
CA ARG A 96 18.52 11.00 -5.03
C ARG A 96 18.53 12.37 -4.38
N GLY A 97 18.92 13.41 -5.13
CA GLY A 97 18.95 14.80 -4.64
C GLY A 97 17.58 15.47 -4.54
N ALA A 98 16.54 14.88 -5.15
CA ALA A 98 15.19 15.43 -5.14
C ALA A 98 14.38 14.99 -3.92
N PHE A 99 14.82 13.98 -3.16
CA PHE A 99 14.07 13.49 -2.00
C PHE A 99 14.27 14.37 -0.76
N ALA A 100 13.19 14.56 0.00
CA ALA A 100 13.22 15.17 1.32
C ALA A 100 13.88 14.23 2.37
N PRO A 101 14.34 14.75 3.51
CA PRO A 101 14.69 13.92 4.65
C PRO A 101 13.51 13.01 5.05
N LEU A 102 13.81 11.74 5.37
CA LEU A 102 12.81 10.73 5.70
C LEU A 102 11.74 10.55 4.61
N ALA A 103 12.11 10.72 3.33
CA ALA A 103 11.25 10.36 2.21
C ALA A 103 11.15 8.84 2.04
N ARG A 104 10.15 8.40 1.28
CA ARG A 104 9.92 6.99 0.97
C ARG A 104 9.40 6.78 -0.45
N ILE A 105 9.60 5.56 -0.95
CA ILE A 105 8.99 5.08 -2.18
C ILE A 105 7.99 3.99 -1.85
N GLU A 106 6.85 4.04 -2.53
CA GLU A 106 5.80 3.02 -2.48
C GLU A 106 5.66 2.42 -3.88
N ILE A 107 6.01 1.14 -4.02
CA ILE A 107 5.78 0.36 -5.23
C ILE A 107 4.38 -0.22 -5.16
N HIS A 108 3.51 0.27 -6.01
CA HIS A 108 2.16 -0.19 -6.22
C HIS A 108 2.15 -1.09 -7.45
N GLY A 109 2.49 -2.35 -7.21
CA GLY A 109 2.44 -3.42 -8.18
C GLY A 109 2.30 -4.74 -7.46
N CYS A 110 1.43 -5.60 -7.96
CA CYS A 110 1.08 -6.86 -7.33
C CYS A 110 2.34 -7.73 -7.11
N GLY A 111 2.50 -8.32 -5.92
CA GLY A 111 3.55 -9.32 -5.67
C GLY A 111 4.99 -8.82 -5.78
N CYS A 112 5.25 -7.52 -5.85
CA CYS A 112 6.61 -6.98 -5.99
C CYS A 112 7.54 -7.37 -4.83
N ALA A 113 6.99 -7.64 -3.64
CA ALA A 113 7.72 -8.15 -2.48
C ALA A 113 7.64 -9.68 -2.31
N SER A 114 6.83 -10.36 -3.12
CA SER A 114 6.66 -11.81 -3.06
C SER A 114 7.94 -12.55 -3.44
N GLU A 115 8.16 -13.69 -2.79
CA GLU A 115 9.24 -14.64 -3.09
C GLU A 115 8.89 -15.50 -4.32
N GLU A 116 7.59 -15.74 -4.53
CA GLU A 116 7.02 -16.55 -5.62
C GLU A 116 6.03 -15.77 -6.49
N GLU A 117 5.68 -16.34 -7.64
CA GLU A 117 4.61 -15.80 -8.48
C GLU A 117 3.28 -15.86 -7.74
N LEU A 118 2.43 -14.85 -7.99
CA LEU A 118 1.13 -14.80 -7.34
C LEU A 118 0.24 -15.96 -7.79
N ASP A 119 -0.36 -16.64 -6.82
CA ASP A 119 -1.49 -17.54 -7.05
C ASP A 119 -2.79 -16.74 -6.87
N GLY A 120 -3.35 -16.31 -8.01
CA GLY A 120 -4.48 -15.38 -8.04
C GLY A 120 -4.12 -14.01 -7.44
N HIS A 121 -4.53 -13.78 -6.19
CA HIS A 121 -4.29 -12.51 -5.48
C HIS A 121 -3.28 -12.61 -4.34
N ARG A 122 -2.67 -13.79 -4.12
CA ARG A 122 -1.87 -14.07 -2.93
C ARG A 122 -0.43 -14.38 -3.30
N GLY A 123 0.50 -13.75 -2.58
CA GLY A 123 1.92 -14.05 -2.68
C GLY A 123 2.44 -14.80 -1.47
N GLU A 124 3.72 -15.17 -1.53
CA GLU A 124 4.43 -15.80 -0.44
C GLU A 124 5.56 -14.91 0.05
N TYR A 125 5.71 -14.84 1.37
CA TYR A 125 6.82 -14.16 2.01
C TYR A 125 7.19 -14.88 3.30
N THR A 126 8.34 -15.55 3.28
CA THR A 126 8.89 -16.27 4.43
C THR A 126 9.84 -15.39 5.26
N GLY A 127 10.26 -14.25 4.70
CA GLY A 127 11.26 -13.39 5.32
C GLY A 127 12.69 -13.70 4.86
N ASP A 128 12.86 -14.44 3.76
CA ASP A 128 14.17 -14.77 3.23
C ASP A 128 14.89 -13.49 2.75
N PRO A 129 16.06 -13.12 3.33
CA PRO A 129 16.85 -11.99 2.85
C PRO A 129 17.31 -12.13 1.39
N LYS A 130 17.25 -13.34 0.82
CA LYS A 130 17.57 -13.64 -0.58
C LYS A 130 16.34 -13.82 -1.48
N GLY A 131 15.13 -13.60 -0.94
CA GLY A 131 13.88 -13.65 -1.69
C GLY A 131 13.88 -12.69 -2.88
N ARG A 132 13.28 -13.11 -4.00
CA ARG A 132 13.27 -12.34 -5.25
C ARG A 132 12.68 -10.95 -5.08
N GLY A 133 11.53 -10.85 -4.42
CA GLY A 133 10.87 -9.59 -4.10
C GLY A 133 11.76 -8.67 -3.27
N LEU A 134 12.33 -9.17 -2.17
CA LEU A 134 13.18 -8.37 -1.30
C LEU A 134 14.44 -7.85 -2.03
N LEU A 135 15.07 -8.70 -2.84
CA LEU A 135 16.24 -8.31 -3.63
C LEU A 135 15.90 -7.23 -4.66
N PHE A 136 14.71 -7.28 -5.27
CA PHE A 136 14.22 -6.23 -6.14
C PHE A 136 14.02 -4.92 -5.38
N LEU A 137 13.27 -4.94 -4.27
CA LEU A 137 13.03 -3.75 -3.45
C LEU A 137 14.36 -3.14 -2.96
N TRP A 138 15.34 -3.97 -2.61
CA TRP A 138 16.66 -3.51 -2.20
C TRP A 138 17.41 -2.81 -3.34
N ALA A 139 17.34 -3.33 -4.57
CA ALA A 139 17.94 -2.69 -5.73
C ALA A 139 17.33 -1.31 -5.99
N VAL A 140 16.01 -1.17 -5.86
CA VAL A 140 15.32 0.13 -5.95
C VAL A 140 15.78 1.04 -4.80
N ALA A 141 15.76 0.56 -3.55
CA ALA A 141 16.13 1.36 -2.39
C ALA A 141 17.56 1.90 -2.48
N ARG A 142 18.51 1.09 -2.97
CA ARG A 142 19.89 1.51 -3.22
C ARG A 142 19.99 2.52 -4.36
N THR A 143 19.24 2.36 -5.44
CA THR A 143 19.31 3.29 -6.58
C THR A 143 18.76 4.65 -6.20
N PHE A 144 17.65 4.74 -5.47
CA PHE A 144 17.05 6.01 -5.07
C PHE A 144 17.57 6.55 -3.73
N ASN A 145 18.30 5.74 -2.97
CA ASN A 145 18.81 6.05 -1.63
C ASN A 145 17.71 6.47 -0.62
N VAL A 146 16.55 5.81 -0.70
CA VAL A 146 15.41 5.98 0.22
C VAL A 146 14.78 4.62 0.52
N PRO A 147 14.08 4.45 1.66
CA PRO A 147 13.30 3.26 1.94
C PRO A 147 12.23 3.00 0.86
N VAL A 148 12.03 1.73 0.52
CA VAL A 148 11.06 1.28 -0.48
C VAL A 148 10.12 0.26 0.14
N THR A 149 8.83 0.44 -0.11
CA THR A 149 7.77 -0.50 0.29
C THR A 149 7.16 -1.16 -0.93
N GLY A 150 6.84 -2.46 -0.84
CA GLY A 150 6.08 -3.18 -1.88
C GLY A 150 5.12 -4.22 -1.29
N ALA A 151 4.14 -4.63 -2.09
CA ALA A 151 3.12 -5.63 -1.73
C ALA A 151 3.66 -7.06 -1.84
N VAL A 152 3.35 -7.92 -0.87
CA VAL A 152 3.52 -9.37 -1.00
C VAL A 152 2.38 -9.97 -1.81
N ASP A 153 1.15 -9.55 -1.52
CA ASP A 153 -0.06 -9.96 -2.23
C ASP A 153 -0.32 -9.00 -3.41
N THR A 154 -1.56 -8.92 -3.88
CA THR A 154 -1.93 -7.88 -4.85
C THR A 154 -1.91 -6.49 -4.24
N GLN A 155 -1.88 -5.47 -5.11
CA GLN A 155 -2.29 -4.14 -4.69
C GLN A 155 -3.73 -4.18 -4.16
N GLY A 156 -4.05 -3.32 -3.19
CA GLY A 156 -5.41 -3.14 -2.68
C GLY A 156 -6.30 -2.44 -3.71
N GLY A 157 -7.46 -1.93 -3.28
CA GLY A 157 -8.30 -1.10 -4.14
C GLY A 157 -7.45 -0.01 -4.79
N TRP A 158 -7.54 0.08 -6.13
CA TRP A 158 -6.75 1.02 -6.92
C TRP A 158 -7.09 2.47 -6.52
N ASP A 159 -8.35 2.67 -6.11
CA ASP A 159 -8.85 3.85 -5.43
C ASP A 159 -8.23 4.03 -4.02
N GLY A 160 -7.13 4.76 -3.93
CA GLY A 160 -6.59 5.24 -2.65
C GLY A 160 -5.18 4.78 -2.30
N TRP A 161 -4.42 4.20 -3.25
CA TRP A 161 -3.02 3.82 -3.03
C TRP A 161 -2.84 2.87 -1.84
N SER A 162 -3.74 1.89 -1.72
CA SER A 162 -3.74 0.93 -0.63
C SER A 162 -3.09 -0.40 -1.02
N TYR A 163 -2.63 -1.14 -0.02
CA TYR A 163 -2.08 -2.48 -0.19
C TYR A 163 -3.02 -3.54 0.33
N SER A 164 -3.24 -4.60 -0.44
CA SER A 164 -3.86 -5.80 0.10
C SER A 164 -2.81 -6.59 0.89
N GLY A 165 -3.18 -7.06 2.07
CA GLY A 165 -2.33 -7.93 2.87
C GLY A 165 -0.98 -7.34 3.30
N VAL A 166 0.04 -8.20 3.31
CA VAL A 166 1.37 -7.88 3.87
C VAL A 166 2.16 -7.02 2.89
N THR A 167 2.87 -6.04 3.43
CA THR A 167 3.89 -5.28 2.70
C THR A 167 5.25 -5.47 3.33
N VAL A 168 6.29 -5.30 2.52
CA VAL A 168 7.69 -5.33 2.98
C VAL A 168 8.33 -3.99 2.70
N THR A 169 8.96 -3.42 3.72
CA THR A 169 9.76 -2.20 3.59
C THR A 169 11.23 -2.55 3.76
N ILE A 170 12.08 -2.07 2.84
CA ILE A 170 13.54 -2.22 2.93
C ILE A 170 14.24 -0.88 2.81
N SER A 171 15.24 -0.67 3.66
CA SER A 171 16.13 0.49 3.63
C SER A 171 17.27 0.31 2.61
N PRO A 172 17.92 1.40 2.16
CA PRO A 172 19.11 1.30 1.31
C PRO A 172 20.25 0.47 1.92
N ALA A 173 20.33 0.43 3.26
CA ALA A 173 21.29 -0.36 4.02
C ALA A 173 20.94 -1.85 4.10
N GLY A 174 19.80 -2.28 3.55
CA GLY A 174 19.37 -3.68 3.52
C GLY A 174 18.60 -4.15 4.76
N LYS A 175 18.40 -3.29 5.78
CA LYS A 175 17.47 -3.61 6.87
C LYS A 175 16.03 -3.58 6.37
N PHE A 176 15.24 -4.59 6.70
CA PHE A 176 13.85 -4.72 6.27
C PHE A 176 12.93 -5.17 7.39
N TYR A 177 11.63 -4.93 7.19
CA TYR A 177 10.56 -5.39 8.06
C TYR A 177 9.28 -5.57 7.24
N ALA A 178 8.40 -6.45 7.71
CA ALA A 178 7.08 -6.68 7.13
C ALA A 178 6.00 -6.04 8.00
N GLN A 179 4.93 -5.56 7.37
CA GLN A 179 3.76 -4.99 8.04
C GLN A 179 2.50 -5.62 7.49
N LYS A 180 1.60 -6.02 8.40
CA LYS A 180 0.23 -6.41 8.08
C LYS A 180 -0.65 -5.17 7.85
N PRO A 181 -1.82 -5.32 7.21
CA PRO A 181 -2.81 -4.25 7.18
C PRO A 181 -3.12 -3.76 8.61
N GLY A 182 -3.32 -2.46 8.79
CA GLY A 182 -3.51 -1.82 10.10
C GLY A 182 -2.23 -1.47 10.87
N GLN A 183 -1.08 -2.07 10.54
CA GLN A 183 0.20 -1.69 11.16
C GLN A 183 0.88 -0.50 10.46
N ARG A 184 0.30 -0.02 9.36
CA ARG A 184 0.83 1.06 8.52
C ARG A 184 0.04 2.34 8.77
N TRP A 185 0.64 3.31 9.45
CA TRP A 185 -0.01 4.61 9.72
C TRP A 185 -0.28 5.43 8.46
N TRP A 186 0.48 5.19 7.39
CA TRP A 186 0.40 5.91 6.12
C TRP A 186 -0.48 5.21 5.06
N ASP A 187 -1.09 4.07 5.38
CA ASP A 187 -2.05 3.34 4.52
C ASP A 187 -3.34 3.04 5.31
N PRO A 188 -4.13 4.07 5.63
CA PRO A 188 -5.36 3.92 6.41
C PRO A 188 -6.45 3.16 5.65
N GLY A 189 -6.42 3.17 4.31
CA GLY A 189 -7.38 2.44 3.46
C GLY A 189 -7.31 0.94 3.71
N ALA A 190 -6.10 0.36 3.71
CA ALA A 190 -5.94 -1.06 4.02
C ALA A 190 -6.35 -1.42 5.45
N ALA A 191 -6.19 -0.49 6.41
CA ALA A 191 -6.65 -0.71 7.78
C ALA A 191 -8.19 -0.83 7.84
N ASN A 192 -8.90 0.05 7.13
CA ASN A 192 -10.37 0.02 7.08
C ASN A 192 -10.91 -1.21 6.35
N ASP A 193 -10.36 -1.54 5.18
CA ASP A 193 -10.78 -2.72 4.42
C ASP A 193 -10.54 -4.01 5.20
N GLN A 194 -9.40 -4.10 5.90
CA GLN A 194 -9.10 -5.27 6.73
C GLN A 194 -9.99 -5.32 7.97
N ALA A 195 -10.26 -4.17 8.61
CA ALA A 195 -11.21 -4.10 9.71
C ALA A 195 -12.59 -4.58 9.26
N ARG A 196 -13.04 -4.20 8.06
CA ARG A 196 -14.30 -4.68 7.47
C ARG A 196 -14.33 -6.17 7.24
N ARG A 197 -13.31 -6.74 6.59
CA ARG A 197 -13.23 -8.19 6.36
C ARG A 197 -13.21 -8.97 7.67
N GLU A 198 -12.48 -8.49 8.67
CA GLU A 198 -12.41 -9.14 9.97
C GLU A 198 -13.76 -9.05 10.71
N PHE A 199 -14.43 -7.90 10.63
CA PHE A 199 -15.77 -7.74 11.18
C PHE A 199 -16.77 -8.70 10.53
N ASP A 200 -16.82 -8.76 9.19
CA ASP A 200 -17.70 -9.66 8.44
C ASP A 200 -17.40 -11.15 8.75
N ARG A 201 -16.12 -11.50 8.96
CA ARG A 201 -15.70 -12.84 9.40
C ARG A 201 -16.22 -13.14 10.81
N ILE A 202 -16.09 -12.20 11.75
CA ILE A 202 -16.58 -12.34 13.13
C ILE A 202 -18.10 -12.54 13.14
N GLU A 203 -18.82 -11.72 12.36
CA GLU A 203 -20.27 -11.85 12.20
C GLU A 203 -20.64 -13.25 11.71
N THR A 204 -20.00 -13.72 10.63
CA THR A 204 -20.33 -14.98 9.97
C THR A 204 -19.91 -16.20 10.79
N GLN A 205 -18.72 -16.19 11.39
CA GLN A 205 -18.16 -17.34 12.09
C GLN A 205 -18.64 -17.45 13.53
N TYR A 206 -18.93 -16.33 14.20
CA TYR A 206 -19.27 -16.33 15.62
C TYR A 206 -20.67 -15.81 15.91
N ILE A 207 -21.03 -14.60 15.45
CA ILE A 207 -22.31 -13.96 15.83
C ILE A 207 -23.50 -14.73 15.26
N LYS A 208 -23.53 -14.99 13.95
CA LYS A 208 -24.61 -15.75 13.29
C LYS A 208 -24.74 -17.19 13.83
N LYS A 209 -23.64 -17.74 14.34
CA LYS A 209 -23.59 -19.08 14.97
C LYS A 209 -23.89 -19.05 16.48
N LYS A 210 -24.22 -17.88 17.03
CA LYS A 210 -24.51 -17.64 18.46
C LYS A 210 -23.35 -18.00 19.40
N LEU A 211 -22.12 -17.94 18.91
CA LEU A 211 -20.89 -18.16 19.67
C LEU A 211 -20.41 -16.84 20.30
N TYR A 212 -21.23 -16.26 21.19
CA TYR A 212 -21.06 -14.86 21.62
C TYR A 212 -19.82 -14.61 22.47
N ALA A 213 -19.36 -15.59 23.26
CA ALA A 213 -18.12 -15.45 24.02
C ALA A 213 -16.91 -15.29 23.10
N GLN A 214 -16.84 -16.11 22.04
CA GLN A 214 -15.83 -16.04 21.00
C GLN A 214 -15.95 -14.75 20.18
N ALA A 215 -17.18 -14.32 19.87
CA ALA A 215 -17.43 -13.06 19.18
C ALA A 215 -16.88 -11.87 19.98
N ARG A 216 -17.17 -11.77 21.29
CA ARG A 216 -16.65 -10.67 22.13
C ARG A 216 -15.13 -10.65 22.18
N ALA A 217 -14.49 -11.81 22.29
CA ALA A 217 -13.03 -11.90 22.27
C ALA A 217 -12.45 -11.40 20.93
N ALA A 218 -13.05 -11.82 19.81
CA ALA A 218 -12.62 -11.41 18.48
C ALA A 218 -12.88 -9.91 18.21
N LEU A 219 -14.01 -9.36 18.65
CA LEU A 219 -14.34 -7.93 18.53
C LEU A 219 -13.36 -7.05 19.32
N ARG A 220 -12.97 -7.45 20.54
CA ARG A 220 -11.93 -6.73 21.30
C ARG A 220 -10.59 -6.71 20.57
N ASN A 221 -10.21 -7.83 19.96
CA ASN A 221 -9.00 -7.91 19.16
C ASN A 221 -9.08 -7.01 17.91
N LEU A 222 -10.24 -6.96 17.24
CA LEU A 222 -10.48 -6.05 16.12
C LEU A 222 -10.29 -4.59 16.54
N ILE A 223 -10.88 -4.16 17.65
CA ILE A 223 -10.75 -2.78 18.17
C ILE A 223 -9.29 -2.45 18.48
N GLN A 224 -8.56 -3.39 19.09
CA GLN A 224 -7.14 -3.19 19.39
C GLN A 224 -6.27 -3.08 18.12
N LEU A 225 -6.60 -3.84 17.07
CA LEU A 225 -5.84 -3.85 15.82
C LEU A 225 -6.17 -2.67 14.89
N TYR A 226 -7.41 -2.17 14.94
CA TYR A 226 -7.90 -1.11 14.02
C TYR A 226 -8.65 0.00 14.78
N PRO A 227 -8.05 0.65 15.78
CA PRO A 227 -8.77 1.51 16.73
C PRO A 227 -9.44 2.74 16.11
N THR A 228 -9.05 3.13 14.89
CA THR A 228 -9.59 4.30 14.19
C THR A 228 -10.59 3.95 13.08
N SER A 229 -10.91 2.67 12.87
CA SER A 229 -11.85 2.26 11.81
C SER A 229 -13.30 2.44 12.23
N LYS A 230 -14.19 2.57 11.24
CA LYS A 230 -15.64 2.57 11.47
C LYS A 230 -16.09 1.27 12.14
N GLU A 231 -15.49 0.15 11.73
CA GLU A 231 -15.77 -1.18 12.27
C GLU A 231 -15.35 -1.36 13.72
N ALA A 232 -14.29 -0.67 14.18
CA ALA A 232 -13.98 -0.64 15.60
C ALA A 232 -15.08 0.07 16.40
N ALA A 233 -15.59 1.20 15.91
CA ALA A 233 -16.72 1.87 16.53
C ALA A 233 -17.99 1.01 16.52
N GLU A 234 -18.28 0.30 15.43
CA GLU A 234 -19.40 -0.67 15.37
C GLU A 234 -19.18 -1.85 16.33
N ALA A 235 -17.95 -2.36 16.45
CA ALA A 235 -17.60 -3.43 17.36
C ALA A 235 -17.78 -3.04 18.83
N GLU A 236 -17.48 -1.79 19.20
CA GLU A 236 -17.69 -1.28 20.56
C GLU A 236 -19.17 -1.34 20.98
N LEU A 237 -20.09 -1.05 20.05
CA LEU A 237 -21.54 -1.15 20.29
C LEU A 237 -22.01 -2.59 20.53
N LEU A 238 -21.25 -3.58 20.07
CA LEU A 238 -21.55 -5.01 20.20
C LEU A 238 -20.93 -5.70 21.42
N LEU A 239 -19.99 -5.04 22.11
CA LEU A 239 -19.32 -5.61 23.29
C LEU A 239 -20.19 -5.78 24.56
N PRO A 240 -21.17 -4.90 24.85
CA PRO A 240 -22.03 -5.07 26.03
C PRO A 240 -22.76 -6.41 26.03
N ALA A 241 -23.01 -6.94 27.24
CA ALA A 241 -23.82 -8.14 27.39
C ALA A 241 -25.23 -7.90 26.82
N ASP A 242 -25.78 -8.89 26.14
CA ASP A 242 -27.07 -8.89 25.45
C ASP A 242 -27.14 -8.13 24.11
N ALA A 243 -26.12 -7.35 23.73
CA ALA A 243 -26.15 -6.56 22.50
C ALA A 243 -26.17 -7.43 21.22
N MET A 244 -25.46 -8.56 21.24
CA MET A 244 -25.48 -9.55 20.14
C MET A 244 -26.62 -10.56 20.29
N GLU A 245 -27.04 -10.83 21.52
CA GLU A 245 -28.10 -11.77 21.84
C GLU A 245 -29.50 -11.21 21.54
N LYS A 246 -29.66 -9.88 21.56
CA LYS A 246 -30.92 -9.15 21.35
C LYS A 246 -30.66 -7.92 20.44
N PRO A 247 -30.64 -8.08 19.10
CA PRO A 247 -30.29 -7.00 18.16
C PRO A 247 -31.09 -5.71 18.36
N ASN A 248 -32.32 -5.83 18.87
CA ASN A 248 -33.25 -4.72 19.15
C ASN A 248 -32.79 -3.77 20.27
N LYS A 249 -31.69 -4.04 20.98
CA LYS A 249 -31.15 -3.15 22.04
C LYS A 249 -29.82 -2.47 21.69
N GLY A 250 -29.29 -2.61 20.47
CA GLY A 250 -28.04 -1.94 20.09
C GLY A 250 -27.78 -1.75 18.59
N LEU A 251 -28.46 -2.49 17.70
CA LEU A 251 -28.23 -2.42 16.25
C LEU A 251 -29.54 -2.71 15.49
N ALA A 252 -30.46 -1.75 15.47
CA ALA A 252 -31.74 -1.89 14.79
C ALA A 252 -31.68 -1.71 13.25
N THR A 253 -30.50 -1.67 12.60
CA THR A 253 -30.43 -1.28 11.18
C THR A 253 -29.52 -2.11 10.27
N LYS A 254 -29.03 -3.30 10.68
CA LYS A 254 -28.06 -4.06 9.85
C LYS A 254 -28.32 -5.56 9.65
N PHE A 255 -29.27 -6.16 10.37
CA PHE A 255 -29.47 -7.62 10.34
C PHE A 255 -30.90 -8.04 9.93
N GLU A 256 -31.68 -7.14 9.35
CA GLU A 256 -32.90 -7.49 8.60
C GLU A 256 -32.57 -7.77 7.13
#